data_AF-A0A9P7FIX0-F1
#
_entry.id   AF-A0A9P7FIX0-F1
#
_cell.length_a   1.000
_cell.length_b   1.000
_cell.length_c   1.000
_cell.angle_alpha   90.00
_cell.angle_beta   90.00
_cell.angle_gamma   90.00
#
_symmetry.space_group_name_H-M   'P 1'
#
loop_
_entity.id
_entity.type
_entity.pdbx_description
1 polymer ?
#
loop_
_entity_poly.entity_id
_entity_poly.type
_entity_poly.pdbx_seq_one_letter_code
_entity_poly.pdbx_strand_id
1 'polypeptide(L)'
;MPNKTCKPWEKPAPYKRRHDYEFPGGDNEIVEEVRRQMAIERGDIIELDSDSEDGDEDENVTPEYTLTQVFMLCQQLEDACLQFGELELSFDLSKRLRAIRAGVRREEIRGAKQTTIDSYFGGK
;
A
#
# COMPACT_ATOMS: atom_id res chain seq x y z
N MET A 1 46.75 -40.77 26.79
CA MET A 1 45.73 -39.86 26.21
C MET A 1 46.01 -39.73 24.72
N PRO A 2 45.11 -40.12 23.80
CA PRO A 2 45.39 -39.98 22.38
C PRO A 2 44.99 -38.59 21.89
N ASN A 3 45.92 -37.98 21.18
CA ASN A 3 45.87 -36.64 20.61
C ASN A 3 44.91 -36.64 19.40
N LYS A 4 43.81 -35.87 19.46
CA LYS A 4 42.88 -35.74 18.32
C LYS A 4 43.42 -34.66 17.39
N THR A 5 44.08 -35.07 16.31
CA THR A 5 44.42 -34.17 15.22
C THR A 5 43.14 -33.75 14.50
N CYS A 6 42.72 -32.49 14.65
CA CYS A 6 41.69 -31.89 13.81
C CYS A 6 42.13 -31.95 12.35
N LYS A 7 41.31 -32.56 11.49
CA LYS A 7 41.55 -32.52 10.05
C LYS A 7 41.33 -31.09 9.53
N PRO A 8 42.15 -30.63 8.57
CA PRO A 8 41.92 -29.35 7.89
C PRO A 8 40.54 -29.34 7.22
N TRP A 9 39.89 -28.18 7.20
CA TRP A 9 38.62 -27.99 6.50
C TRP A 9 38.82 -28.28 5.01
N GLU A 10 38.30 -29.41 4.54
CA GLU A 10 38.13 -29.60 3.10
C GLU A 10 37.05 -28.64 2.64
N LYS A 11 37.37 -27.83 1.61
CA LYS A 11 36.41 -26.88 1.04
C LYS A 11 35.21 -27.70 0.54
N PRO A 12 33.98 -27.42 0.99
CA PRO A 12 32.82 -28.12 0.48
C PRO A 12 32.77 -27.92 -1.03
N ALA A 13 32.44 -28.99 -1.76
CA ALA A 13 32.25 -28.92 -3.20
C ALA A 13 31.33 -27.73 -3.53
N PRO A 14 31.63 -26.96 -4.61
CA PRO A 14 30.81 -25.80 -4.95
C PRO A 14 29.37 -26.25 -5.05
N TYR A 15 28.49 -25.59 -4.30
CA TYR A 15 27.07 -25.85 -4.40
C TYR A 15 26.68 -25.62 -5.86
N LYS A 16 26.38 -26.70 -6.58
CA LYS A 16 25.78 -26.58 -7.90
C LYS A 16 24.40 -25.99 -7.65
N ARG A 17 24.25 -24.68 -7.87
CA ARG A 17 22.94 -24.06 -8.01
C ARG A 17 22.25 -24.81 -9.15
N ARG A 18 21.34 -25.73 -8.81
CA ARG A 18 20.43 -26.31 -9.78
C ARG A 18 19.44 -25.21 -10.16
N HIS A 19 19.77 -24.45 -11.21
CA HIS A 19 18.79 -23.65 -11.93
C HIS A 19 18.29 -24.49 -13.10
N ASP A 20 17.54 -25.54 -12.77
CA ASP A 20 16.85 -26.36 -13.79
C ASP A 20 15.42 -25.84 -14.04
N TYR A 21 15.11 -24.64 -13.55
CA TYR A 21 13.84 -23.96 -13.81
C TYR A 21 14.13 -22.64 -14.52
N GLU A 22 14.03 -22.68 -15.84
CA GLU A 22 14.06 -21.51 -16.71
C GLU A 22 12.61 -21.07 -16.89
N PHE A 23 12.24 -19.96 -16.24
CA PHE A 23 10.90 -19.39 -16.40
C PHE A 23 10.74 -18.99 -17.89
N PRO A 24 9.64 -19.38 -18.58
CA PRO A 24 9.55 -19.23 -20.03
C PRO A 24 9.79 -17.82 -20.59
N GLY A 25 9.48 -16.74 -19.86
CA GLY A 25 9.83 -15.36 -20.25
C GLY A 25 11.06 -14.77 -19.54
N GLY A 26 11.77 -15.59 -18.75
CA GLY A 26 13.02 -15.24 -18.10
C GLY A 26 12.91 -14.11 -17.07
N ASP A 27 14.07 -13.57 -16.68
CA ASP A 27 14.16 -12.50 -15.69
C ASP A 27 13.48 -11.20 -16.16
N ASN A 28 13.36 -10.99 -17.48
CA ASN A 28 12.76 -9.77 -18.04
C ASN A 28 11.26 -9.68 -17.78
N GLU A 29 10.52 -10.77 -17.96
CA GLU A 29 9.07 -10.80 -17.68
C GLU A 29 8.79 -10.55 -16.20
N ILE A 30 9.64 -11.06 -15.31
CA ILE A 30 9.56 -10.81 -13.87
C ILE A 30 9.81 -9.33 -13.56
N VAL A 31 10.82 -8.73 -14.19
CA VAL A 31 11.14 -7.30 -14.02
C VAL A 31 10.01 -6.42 -14.55
N GLU A 32 9.37 -6.79 -15.66
CA GLU A 32 8.24 -6.07 -16.22
C GLU A 32 7.00 -6.16 -15.33
N GLU A 33 6.70 -7.33 -14.78
CA GLU A 33 5.61 -7.53 -13.81
C GLU A 33 5.84 -6.67 -12.55
N VAL A 34 7.05 -6.69 -12.00
CA VAL A 34 7.40 -5.92 -10.81
C VAL A 34 7.32 -4.40 -11.08
N ARG A 35 7.73 -3.96 -12.27
CA ARG A 35 7.58 -2.55 -12.68
C ARG A 35 6.12 -2.18 -12.85
N ARG A 36 5.29 -3.06 -13.42
CA ARG A 36 3.85 -2.85 -13.55
C ARG A 36 3.20 -2.71 -12.17
N GLN A 37 3.50 -3.62 -11.24
CA GLN A 37 2.96 -3.57 -9.87
C GLN A 37 3.42 -2.31 -9.12
N MET A 38 4.69 -1.90 -9.25
CA MET A 38 5.16 -0.64 -8.65
C MET A 38 4.49 0.59 -9.27
N ALA A 39 4.18 0.57 -10.56
CA ALA A 39 3.46 1.66 -11.22
C ALA A 39 1.97 1.68 -10.80
N ILE A 40 1.34 0.52 -10.60
CA ILE A 40 -0.01 0.42 -10.03
C ILE A 40 -0.05 0.94 -8.59
N GLU A 41 0.92 0.55 -7.75
CA GLU A 41 1.00 1.00 -6.35
C GLU A 41 1.26 2.51 -6.23
N ARG A 42 1.97 3.09 -7.22
CA ARG A 42 2.18 4.54 -7.33
C ARG A 42 0.97 5.29 -7.91
N GLY A 43 -0.02 4.58 -8.45
CA GLY A 43 -1.19 5.17 -9.12
C GLY A 43 -0.92 5.63 -10.55
N ASP A 44 0.21 5.25 -11.14
CA ASP A 44 0.59 5.62 -12.52
C ASP A 44 -0.14 4.73 -13.56
N ILE A 45 -0.69 3.59 -13.15
CA ILE A 45 -1.46 2.66 -14.00
C ILE A 45 -2.74 2.24 -13.27
N ILE A 46 -3.90 2.55 -13.85
CA ILE A 46 -5.21 2.03 -13.44
C ILE A 46 -5.51 0.85 -14.36
N GLU A 47 -5.47 -0.38 -13.84
CA GLU A 47 -5.92 -1.56 -14.59
C GLU A 47 -7.44 -1.50 -14.75
N LEU A 48 -7.89 -1.12 -15.95
CA LEU A 48 -9.30 -1.16 -16.34
C LEU A 48 -9.59 -2.54 -16.92
N ASP A 49 -10.45 -3.30 -16.24
CA ASP A 49 -10.97 -4.58 -16.71
C ASP A 49 -11.90 -4.30 -17.91
N SER A 50 -11.36 -4.45 -19.11
CA SER A 50 -11.98 -3.96 -20.35
C SER A 50 -12.75 -5.10 -21.02
N ASP A 51 -13.98 -5.33 -20.57
CA ASP A 51 -14.98 -6.11 -21.33
C ASP A 51 -16.36 -5.45 -21.28
N SER A 52 -16.43 -4.18 -21.67
CA SER A 52 -17.70 -3.53 -22.01
C SER A 52 -17.48 -2.52 -23.12
N GLU A 53 -17.58 -3.01 -24.36
CA GLU A 53 -17.95 -2.22 -25.53
C GLU A 53 -19.42 -1.79 -25.37
N ASP A 54 -19.66 -0.50 -25.13
CA ASP A 54 -20.51 0.40 -25.93
C ASP A 54 -20.99 1.60 -25.10
N GLY A 55 -20.93 2.77 -25.71
CA GLY A 55 -21.81 3.90 -25.37
C GLY A 55 -21.16 5.01 -24.54
N ASP A 56 -20.68 6.02 -25.26
CA ASP A 56 -20.68 7.47 -24.99
C ASP A 56 -20.97 8.01 -23.57
N GLU A 57 -20.19 9.03 -23.21
CA GLU A 57 -20.48 10.05 -22.18
C GLU A 57 -20.47 9.60 -20.72
N ASP A 58 -19.30 9.58 -20.10
CA ASP A 58 -18.88 10.67 -19.21
C ASP A 58 -17.41 10.41 -18.87
N GLU A 59 -16.57 11.42 -19.03
CA GLU A 59 -15.24 11.38 -18.45
C GLU A 59 -15.51 11.29 -16.93
N ASN A 60 -15.46 10.06 -16.38
CA ASN A 60 -15.64 9.80 -14.96
C ASN A 60 -14.46 10.44 -14.24
N VAL A 61 -14.51 11.76 -14.10
CA VAL A 61 -13.65 12.54 -13.23
C VAL A 61 -14.11 12.19 -11.83
N THR A 62 -13.70 11.02 -11.35
CA THR A 62 -13.80 10.69 -9.94
C THR A 62 -13.09 11.82 -9.20
N PRO A 63 -13.79 12.58 -8.35
CA PRO A 63 -13.18 13.68 -7.64
C PRO A 63 -12.03 13.13 -6.80
N GLU A 64 -10.81 13.60 -7.08
CA GLU A 64 -9.64 13.22 -6.32
C GLU A 64 -9.69 13.93 -4.96
N TYR A 65 -10.06 13.20 -3.91
CA TYR A 65 -10.16 13.75 -2.57
C TYR A 65 -8.82 13.66 -1.84
N THR A 66 -8.33 14.79 -1.34
CA THR A 66 -7.25 14.82 -0.36
C THR A 66 -7.67 14.15 0.95
N LEU A 67 -6.71 13.62 1.72
CA LEU A 67 -6.96 13.01 3.03
C LEU A 67 -7.77 13.94 3.96
N THR A 68 -7.46 15.24 3.96
CA THR A 68 -8.19 16.24 4.75
C THR A 68 -9.64 16.37 4.31
N GLN A 69 -9.91 16.36 3.00
CA GLN A 69 -11.28 16.41 2.47
C GLN A 69 -12.06 15.17 2.86
N VAL A 70 -11.48 13.97 2.73
CA VAL A 70 -12.13 12.72 3.16
C VAL A 70 -12.46 12.75 4.65
N PHE A 71 -11.54 13.26 5.48
CA PHE A 71 -11.76 13.41 6.92
C PHE A 71 -12.96 14.31 7.22
N MET A 72 -13.03 15.49 6.59
CA MET A 72 -14.12 16.45 6.80
C MET A 72 -15.46 15.90 6.30
N LEU A 73 -15.48 15.27 5.13
CA LEU A 73 -16.68 14.66 4.57
C LEU A 73 -17.22 13.56 5.47
N CYS A 74 -16.36 12.69 6.00
CA CYS A 74 -16.78 11.65 6.95
C CYS A 74 -17.42 12.24 8.21
N GLN A 75 -16.88 13.35 8.71
CA GLN A 75 -17.44 14.03 9.89
C GLN A 75 -18.80 14.67 9.59
N GLN A 76 -18.91 15.39 8.48
CA GLN A 76 -20.18 16.01 8.06
C GLN A 76 -21.28 14.96 7.83
N LEU A 77 -20.93 13.83 7.21
CA LEU A 77 -21.88 12.74 6.97
C LEU A 77 -22.30 12.08 8.30
N GLU A 78 -21.36 11.88 9.23
CA GLU A 78 -21.66 11.34 10.57
C GLU A 78 -22.66 12.24 11.31
N ASP A 79 -22.43 13.56 11.30
CA ASP A 79 -23.32 14.54 11.93
C ASP A 79 -24.71 14.56 11.25
N ALA A 80 -24.75 14.49 9.91
CA ALA A 80 -26.00 14.43 9.16
C ALA A 80 -26.80 13.15 9.47
N CYS A 81 -26.12 12.01 9.59
CA CYS A 81 -26.76 10.75 9.95
C CYS A 81 -27.35 10.78 11.35
N LEU A 82 -26.68 11.43 12.31
CA LEU A 82 -27.20 11.57 13.67
C LEU A 82 -28.39 12.52 13.75
N GLN A 83 -28.44 13.54 12.89
CA GLN A 83 -29.51 14.55 12.88
C GLN A 83 -30.74 14.13 12.07
N PHE A 84 -30.54 13.45 10.94
CA PHE A 84 -31.60 13.20 9.96
C PHE A 84 -31.75 11.72 9.58
N GLY A 85 -30.87 10.84 10.05
CA GLY A 85 -30.87 9.44 9.67
C GLY A 85 -31.85 8.58 10.48
N GLU A 86 -32.30 7.49 9.87
CA GLU A 86 -33.04 6.43 10.56
C GLU A 86 -32.09 5.70 11.54
N LEU A 87 -32.59 5.34 12.72
CA LEU A 87 -31.74 4.91 13.85
C LEU A 87 -30.83 3.70 13.51
N GLU A 88 -31.34 2.72 12.76
CA GLU A 88 -30.57 1.52 12.44
C GLU A 88 -29.54 1.76 11.32
N LEU A 89 -29.94 2.47 10.26
CA LEU A 89 -29.05 2.83 9.15
C LEU A 89 -27.96 3.83 9.59
N SER A 90 -28.30 4.80 10.42
CA SER A 90 -27.37 5.82 10.91
C SER A 90 -26.31 5.23 11.83
N PHE A 91 -26.64 4.22 12.64
CA PHE A 91 -25.68 3.57 13.51
C PHE A 91 -24.59 2.85 12.71
N ASP A 92 -24.98 1.98 11.78
CA ASP A 92 -24.01 1.22 10.97
C ASP A 92 -23.19 2.12 10.06
N LEU A 93 -23.80 3.14 9.47
CA LEU A 93 -23.11 4.13 8.65
C LEU A 93 -22.11 4.94 9.50
N SER A 94 -22.51 5.43 10.68
CA SER A 94 -21.60 6.16 11.58
C SER A 94 -20.37 5.33 11.99
N LYS A 95 -20.56 4.03 12.24
CA LYS A 95 -19.49 3.10 12.58
C LYS A 95 -18.49 2.96 11.43
N ARG A 96 -18.98 2.83 10.18
CA ARG A 96 -18.15 2.76 8.98
C ARG A 96 -17.39 4.06 8.73
N LEU A 97 -18.06 5.20 8.81
CA LEU A 97 -17.43 6.52 8.66
C LEU A 97 -16.31 6.75 9.68
N ARG A 98 -16.53 6.34 10.93
CA ARG A 98 -15.51 6.42 11.99
C ARG A 98 -14.29 5.55 11.68
N ALA A 99 -14.50 4.35 11.14
CA ALA A 99 -13.41 3.46 10.73
C ALA A 99 -12.58 4.06 9.57
N ILE A 100 -13.25 4.63 8.56
CA ILE A 100 -12.60 5.34 7.45
C ILE A 100 -11.78 6.51 7.97
N ARG A 101 -12.38 7.37 8.82
CA ARG A 101 -11.69 8.51 9.45
C ARG A 101 -10.44 8.09 10.23
N ALA A 102 -10.52 6.99 10.97
CA ALA A 102 -9.37 6.43 11.68
C ALA A 102 -8.29 5.92 10.72
N GLY A 103 -8.66 5.33 9.57
CA GLY A 103 -7.75 4.92 8.51
C GLY A 103 -7.01 6.11 7.90
N VAL A 104 -7.75 7.12 7.46
CA VAL A 104 -7.22 8.37 6.90
C VAL A 104 -6.23 9.03 7.85
N ARG A 105 -6.57 9.12 9.14
CA ARG A 105 -5.69 9.69 10.16
C ARG A 105 -4.38 8.91 10.32
N ARG A 106 -4.42 7.58 10.19
CA ARG A 106 -3.19 6.76 10.24
C ARG A 106 -2.31 7.00 9.02
N GLU A 107 -2.90 7.15 7.83
CA GLU A 107 -2.15 7.45 6.61
C GLU A 107 -1.53 8.85 6.66
N GLU A 108 -2.25 9.84 7.18
CA GLU A 108 -1.73 11.19 7.43
C GLU A 108 -0.51 11.16 8.37
N ILE A 109 -0.59 10.42 9.48
CA ILE A 109 0.52 10.26 10.43
C ILE A 109 1.68 9.48 9.81
N ARG A 110 1.40 8.46 8.98
CA ARG A 110 2.45 7.70 8.29
C ARG A 110 3.21 8.55 7.28
N GLY A 111 2.52 9.45 6.58
CA GLY A 111 3.12 10.42 5.67
C GLY A 111 3.83 11.59 6.37
N ALA A 112 3.54 11.82 7.64
CA ALA A 112 4.17 12.87 8.42
C ALA A 112 5.63 12.49 8.75
N LYS A 113 6.59 13.27 8.23
CA LYS A 113 8.00 13.14 8.62
C LYS A 113 8.14 13.57 10.08
N GLN A 114 8.51 12.62 10.94
CA GLN A 114 8.86 12.91 12.32
C GLN A 114 10.04 13.89 12.34
N THR A 115 9.82 15.09 12.86
CA THR A 115 10.92 16.04 13.11
C THR A 115 11.57 15.65 14.43
N THR A 116 12.86 15.33 14.39
CA THR A 116 13.66 15.12 15.61
C THR A 116 13.81 16.44 16.34
N ILE A 117 13.70 16.42 17.66
CA ILE A 117 13.77 17.63 18.50
C ILE A 117 15.03 18.47 18.23
N ASP A 118 16.11 17.81 17.84
CA ASP A 118 17.39 18.44 17.45
C ASP A 118 17.27 19.40 16.27
N SER A 119 16.27 19.24 15.39
CA SER A 119 16.02 20.19 14.29
C SER A 119 15.56 21.57 14.78
N TYR A 120 15.04 21.67 16.01
CA TYR A 120 14.63 22.92 16.63
C TYR A 120 15.76 23.61 17.41
N PHE A 121 16.75 22.83 17.87
CA PHE A 121 17.84 23.32 18.73
C PHE A 121 19.21 23.41 18.02
N GLY A 122 19.31 22.98 16.76
CA GLY A 122 20.55 22.94 15.98
C GLY A 122 21.06 24.27 15.42
N GLY A 123 20.43 25.41 15.76
CA GLY A 123 20.94 26.73 15.39
C GLY A 123 21.98 27.24 16.40
N LYS A 124 23.26 26.99 16.13
CA LYS A 124 24.39 27.70 16.75
C LYS A 124 25.35 28.18 15.68
#